data_AF-A0A1G1FQ58-F1
#
_entry.id   AF-A0A1G1FQ58-F1
#
_cell.length_a   1.000
_cell.length_b   1.000
_cell.length_c   1.000
_cell.angle_alpha   90.00
_cell.angle_beta   90.00
_cell.angle_gamma   90.00
#
_symmetry.space_group_name_H-M   'P 1'
#
loop_
_entity.id
_entity.type
_entity.pdbx_description
1 polymer ?
#
loop_
_entity_poly.entity_id
_entity_poly.type
_entity_poly.pdbx_seq_one_letter_code
_entity_poly.pdbx_strand_id
1 'polypeptide(L)'
;MAKNTIKRSLRAFVDRELSATEKLAIWEHFSSQCAYCGKELTREGREGHIDHLIPTTSGGTNHISNRVLSCSLCNGDEKREEEWNAFLNRKIFDPATREARIRKIKGWVERHSHLKKPIDEELLQLQIENVCNAFDTAVSALKE
;
A
#
# COMPACT_ATOMS: atom_id res chain seq x y z
N MET A 1 -10.57 15.50 -16.07
CA MET A 1 -9.56 14.43 -16.32
C MET A 1 -8.15 14.91 -15.98
N ALA A 2 -7.66 16.02 -16.57
CA ALA A 2 -6.30 16.54 -16.34
C ALA A 2 -5.94 16.83 -14.86
N LYS A 3 -6.79 17.52 -14.11
CA LYS A 3 -6.56 17.80 -12.66
C LYS A 3 -6.41 16.53 -11.81
N ASN A 4 -7.17 15.49 -12.10
CA ASN A 4 -7.04 14.20 -11.40
C ASN A 4 -5.68 13.56 -11.72
N THR A 5 -5.21 13.66 -12.96
CA THR A 5 -3.86 13.20 -13.34
C THR A 5 -2.77 14.01 -12.64
N ILE A 6 -2.90 15.34 -12.57
CA ILE A 6 -1.98 16.23 -11.84
C ILE A 6 -1.89 15.79 -10.36
N LYS A 7 -3.05 15.64 -9.70
CA LYS A 7 -3.12 15.19 -8.31
C LYS A 7 -2.41 13.86 -8.09
N ARG A 8 -2.69 12.87 -8.95
CA ARG A 8 -2.06 11.53 -8.87
C ARG A 8 -0.56 11.59 -9.10
N SER A 9 -0.11 12.44 -10.04
CA SER A 9 1.31 12.57 -10.38
C SER A 9 2.12 13.19 -9.24
N LEU A 10 1.61 14.25 -8.61
CA LEU A 10 2.24 14.86 -7.45
C LEU A 10 2.27 13.91 -6.24
N ARG A 11 1.17 13.19 -5.99
CA ARG A 11 1.13 12.17 -4.92
C ARG A 11 2.17 11.08 -5.15
N ALA A 12 2.30 10.59 -6.39
CA ALA A 12 3.26 9.53 -6.73
C ALA A 12 4.73 9.96 -6.54
N PHE A 13 5.03 11.25 -6.52
CA PHE A 13 6.37 11.76 -6.24
C PHE A 13 6.73 11.63 -4.75
N VAL A 14 5.80 11.99 -3.87
CA VAL A 14 6.00 11.94 -2.41
C VAL A 14 5.67 10.57 -1.81
N ASP A 15 4.84 9.78 -2.49
CA ASP A 15 4.38 8.45 -2.09
C ASP A 15 4.57 7.46 -3.25
N ARG A 16 5.83 7.27 -3.63
CA ARG A 16 6.19 6.43 -4.78
C ARG A 16 5.75 4.98 -4.61
N GLU A 17 5.49 4.34 -5.73
CA GLU A 17 5.29 2.89 -5.77
C GLU A 17 6.57 2.12 -5.39
N LEU A 18 6.36 0.86 -4.97
CA LEU A 18 7.45 -0.05 -4.66
C LEU A 18 8.31 -0.35 -5.88
N SER A 19 9.63 -0.27 -5.69
CA SER A 19 10.63 -0.75 -6.63
C SER A 19 10.64 -2.28 -6.73
N ALA A 20 11.26 -2.83 -7.79
CA ALA A 20 11.41 -4.27 -7.94
C ALA A 20 12.13 -4.92 -6.75
N THR A 21 13.16 -4.26 -6.22
CA THR A 21 13.94 -4.73 -5.05
C THR A 21 13.09 -4.78 -3.78
N GLU A 22 12.23 -3.79 -3.54
CA GLU A 22 11.34 -3.78 -2.37
C GLU A 22 10.27 -4.87 -2.49
N LYS A 23 9.72 -5.08 -3.70
CA LYS A 23 8.80 -6.19 -3.97
C LYS A 23 9.50 -7.53 -3.69
N LEU A 24 10.73 -7.70 -4.16
CA LEU A 24 11.55 -8.89 -3.92
C LEU A 24 11.76 -9.14 -2.41
N ALA A 25 12.10 -8.10 -1.65
CA ALA A 25 12.30 -8.19 -0.21
C ALA A 25 11.01 -8.61 0.54
N ILE A 26 9.83 -8.13 0.11
CA ILE A 26 8.54 -8.58 0.65
C ILE A 26 8.36 -10.08 0.43
N TRP A 27 8.57 -10.54 -0.81
CA TRP A 27 8.43 -11.97 -1.14
C TRP A 27 9.35 -12.85 -0.30
N GLU A 28 10.61 -12.46 -0.14
CA GLU A 28 11.60 -13.18 0.66
C GLU A 28 11.24 -13.20 2.14
N HIS A 29 10.87 -12.04 2.70
CA HIS A 29 10.48 -11.95 4.10
C HIS A 29 9.30 -12.86 4.43
N PHE A 30 8.29 -12.89 3.57
CA PHE A 30 7.12 -13.74 3.76
C PHE A 30 7.33 -15.19 3.30
N SER A 31 8.53 -15.54 2.83
CA SER A 31 8.90 -16.90 2.43
C SER A 31 7.97 -17.45 1.34
N SER A 32 7.59 -16.58 0.40
CA SER A 32 6.61 -16.89 -0.65
C SER A 32 5.28 -17.45 -0.11
N GLN A 33 4.88 -17.07 1.10
CA GLN A 33 3.59 -17.43 1.69
C GLN A 33 2.73 -16.19 1.92
N CYS A 34 1.42 -16.32 1.76
CA CYS A 34 0.48 -15.29 2.16
C CYS A 34 0.69 -14.93 3.63
N ALA A 35 0.91 -13.65 3.92
CA ALA A 35 1.07 -13.11 5.25
C ALA A 35 -0.15 -13.37 6.15
N TYR A 36 -1.33 -13.52 5.53
CA TYR A 36 -2.58 -13.81 6.21
C TYR A 36 -2.79 -15.31 6.40
N CYS A 37 -3.23 -16.03 5.37
CA CYS A 37 -3.63 -17.43 5.50
C CYS A 37 -2.48 -18.44 5.42
N GLY A 38 -1.26 -18.02 5.06
CA GLY A 38 -0.11 -18.91 4.93
C GLY A 38 -0.05 -19.73 3.64
N LYS A 39 -1.02 -19.59 2.72
CA LYS A 39 -0.98 -20.24 1.39
C LYS A 39 0.36 -19.96 0.70
N GLU A 40 1.00 -21.00 0.17
CA GLU A 40 2.19 -20.86 -0.68
C GLU A 40 1.84 -20.20 -2.02
N LEU A 41 2.72 -19.32 -2.48
CA LEU A 41 2.52 -18.47 -3.65
C LEU A 41 3.73 -18.61 -4.57
N THR A 42 3.46 -18.62 -5.87
CA THR A 42 4.49 -18.60 -6.92
C THR A 42 4.65 -17.19 -7.47
N ARG A 43 5.87 -16.82 -7.84
CA ARG A 43 6.14 -15.49 -8.43
C ARG A 43 5.73 -15.40 -9.89
N GLU A 44 5.75 -16.53 -10.58
CA GLU A 44 5.37 -16.66 -11.99
C GLU A 44 3.84 -16.60 -12.17
N GLY A 45 3.08 -16.89 -11.12
CA GLY A 45 1.62 -16.87 -11.10
C GLY A 45 1.01 -15.50 -10.79
N ARG A 46 -0.30 -15.39 -11.01
CA ARG A 46 -1.12 -14.22 -10.61
C ARG A 46 -1.71 -14.34 -9.21
N GLU A 47 -1.28 -15.36 -8.45
CA GLU A 47 -1.87 -15.66 -7.14
C GLU A 47 -1.33 -14.77 -6.02
N GLY A 48 -0.08 -14.30 -6.16
CA GLY A 48 0.59 -13.44 -5.19
C GLY A 48 0.38 -11.96 -5.49
N HIS A 49 -0.07 -11.23 -4.48
CA HIS A 49 -0.28 -9.79 -4.51
C HIS A 49 0.50 -9.11 -3.38
N ILE A 50 0.79 -7.83 -3.56
CA ILE A 50 1.38 -7.01 -2.51
C ILE A 50 0.28 -6.09 -1.98
N ASP A 51 -0.29 -6.46 -0.84
CA ASP A 51 -1.43 -5.79 -0.21
C ASP A 51 -0.97 -4.69 0.76
N HIS A 52 -1.83 -3.70 0.94
CA HIS A 52 -1.71 -2.66 1.94
C HIS A 52 -2.26 -3.13 3.29
N LEU A 53 -1.47 -2.97 4.36
CA LEU A 53 -1.95 -3.25 5.72
C LEU A 53 -3.00 -2.23 6.16
N ILE A 54 -2.71 -0.95 5.92
CA ILE A 54 -3.66 0.17 6.03
C ILE A 54 -4.10 0.49 4.60
N PRO A 55 -5.39 0.39 4.27
CA PRO A 55 -5.88 0.67 2.92
C PRO A 55 -5.65 2.13 2.52
N THR A 56 -5.51 2.39 1.21
CA THR A 56 -5.32 3.75 0.70
C THR A 56 -6.50 4.67 1.01
N THR A 57 -7.72 4.13 1.09
CA THR A 57 -8.94 4.88 1.45
C THR A 57 -8.89 5.42 2.89
N SER A 58 -8.12 4.75 3.75
CA SER A 58 -7.91 5.09 5.16
C SER A 58 -6.54 5.76 5.40
N GLY A 59 -5.91 6.31 4.36
CA GLY A 59 -4.64 7.04 4.46
C GLY A 59 -3.39 6.15 4.43
N GLY A 60 -3.52 4.89 4.02
CA GLY A 60 -2.40 3.98 3.82
C GLY A 60 -1.43 4.45 2.74
N THR A 61 -0.16 4.62 3.10
CA THR A 61 0.92 5.05 2.18
C THR A 61 1.43 3.91 1.32
N ASN A 62 2.14 4.24 0.23
CA ASN A 62 2.86 3.29 -0.62
C ASN A 62 4.17 2.74 -0.04
N HIS A 63 4.59 3.27 1.10
CA HIS A 63 5.78 2.82 1.83
C HIS A 63 5.80 1.29 2.09
N ILE A 64 6.98 0.69 1.95
CA ILE A 64 7.20 -0.77 2.08
C ILE A 64 6.73 -1.35 3.43
N SER A 65 6.82 -0.58 4.52
CA SER A 65 6.33 -1.00 5.84
C SER A 65 4.81 -1.20 5.87
N ASN A 66 4.06 -0.58 4.96
CA ASN A 66 2.62 -0.74 4.83
C ASN A 66 2.25 -1.86 3.84
N ARG A 67 3.20 -2.72 3.46
CA ARG A 67 3.02 -3.71 2.39
C ARG A 67 3.38 -5.12 2.82
N VAL A 68 2.53 -6.07 2.47
CA VAL A 68 2.75 -7.50 2.77
C VAL A 68 2.39 -8.38 1.57
N LEU A 69 2.95 -9.59 1.53
CA LEU A 69 2.57 -10.57 0.53
C LEU A 69 1.21 -11.18 0.88
N SER A 70 0.28 -11.23 -0.07
CA SER A 70 -1.06 -11.79 0.13
C SER A 70 -1.48 -12.67 -1.05
N CYS A 71 -2.37 -13.62 -0.82
CA CYS A 71 -3.03 -14.32 -1.92
C CYS A 71 -4.21 -13.50 -2.46
N SER A 72 -4.64 -13.78 -3.69
CA SER A 72 -5.77 -13.10 -4.33
C SER A 72 -7.05 -13.14 -3.49
N LEU A 73 -7.38 -14.29 -2.90
CA LEU A 73 -8.57 -14.49 -2.06
C LEU A 73 -8.54 -13.60 -0.81
N CYS A 74 -7.45 -13.64 -0.03
CA CYS A 74 -7.37 -12.84 1.18
C CYS A 74 -7.32 -11.34 0.87
N ASN A 75 -6.60 -10.94 -0.18
CA ASN A 75 -6.49 -9.55 -0.60
C ASN A 75 -7.82 -8.98 -1.11
N GLY A 76 -8.37 -9.57 -2.17
CA GLY A 76 -9.48 -8.99 -2.93
C GLY A 76 -10.88 -9.37 -2.45
N ASP A 77 -11.03 -10.57 -1.88
CA ASP A 77 -12.36 -11.10 -1.56
C ASP A 77 -12.69 -11.01 -0.07
N GLU A 78 -11.70 -11.26 0.79
CA GLU A 78 -11.95 -11.44 2.22
C GLU A 78 -11.56 -10.25 3.11
N LYS A 79 -10.32 -9.73 3.00
CA LYS A 79 -9.85 -8.60 3.82
C LYS A 79 -10.37 -7.28 3.27
N ARG A 80 -10.08 -6.98 1.99
CA ARG A 80 -10.39 -5.68 1.37
C ARG A 80 -9.90 -4.52 2.25
N GLU A 81 -10.80 -3.61 2.62
CA GLU A 81 -10.54 -2.44 3.44
C GLU A 81 -10.55 -2.75 4.96
N GLU A 82 -10.81 -4.01 5.37
CA GLU A 82 -10.76 -4.42 6.78
C GLU A 82 -9.35 -4.21 7.35
N GLU A 83 -9.30 -3.79 8.61
CA GLU A 83 -8.05 -3.70 9.37
C GLU A 83 -7.42 -5.10 9.46
N TRP A 84 -6.13 -5.19 9.10
CA TRP A 84 -5.48 -6.49 8.88
C TRP A 84 -5.41 -7.37 10.13
N ASN A 85 -5.31 -6.81 11.33
CA ASN A 85 -5.26 -7.56 12.58
C ASN A 85 -6.66 -8.10 12.95
N ALA A 86 -7.72 -7.29 12.77
CA ALA A 86 -9.11 -7.74 12.85
C ALA A 86 -9.39 -8.88 11.85
N PHE A 87 -8.91 -8.73 10.60
CA PHE A 87 -9.01 -9.77 9.58
C PHE A 87 -8.33 -11.07 10.02
N LEU A 88 -7.12 -11.01 10.56
CA LEU A 88 -6.41 -12.19 11.09
C LEU A 88 -7.17 -12.86 12.25
N ASN A 89 -7.78 -12.08 13.15
CA ASN A 89 -8.61 -12.60 14.24
C ASN A 89 -9.81 -13.40 13.75
N ARG A 90 -10.44 -12.95 12.66
CA ARG A 90 -11.56 -13.66 12.03
C ARG A 90 -11.11 -14.83 11.15
N LYS A 91 -9.99 -14.67 10.43
CA LYS A 91 -9.52 -15.63 9.40
C LYS A 91 -8.86 -16.86 10.00
N ILE A 92 -8.12 -16.71 11.09
CA ILE A 92 -7.30 -17.78 11.67
C ILE A 92 -7.87 -18.14 13.04
N PHE A 93 -8.45 -19.34 13.14
CA PHE A 93 -9.01 -19.84 14.41
C PHE A 93 -7.90 -20.20 15.42
N ASP A 94 -6.87 -20.93 14.98
CA ASP A 94 -5.77 -21.37 15.83
C ASP A 94 -4.96 -20.17 16.39
N PRO A 95 -4.95 -19.95 17.72
CA PRO A 95 -4.26 -18.81 18.32
C PRO A 95 -2.75 -18.80 18.07
N ALA A 96 -2.10 -19.97 18.06
CA ALA A 96 -0.66 -20.07 17.88
C ALA A 96 -0.24 -19.63 16.46
N THR A 97 -0.95 -20.13 15.44
CA THR A 97 -0.76 -19.72 14.05
C THR A 97 -1.06 -18.25 13.86
N ARG A 98 -2.17 -17.75 14.42
CA ARG A 98 -2.55 -16.34 14.32
C ARG A 98 -1.47 -15.43 14.90
N GLU A 99 -1.01 -15.73 16.10
CA GLU A 99 0.03 -14.96 16.78
C GLU A 99 1.36 -15.02 16.02
N ALA A 100 1.73 -16.17 15.44
CA ALA A 100 2.91 -16.27 14.60
C ALA A 100 2.83 -15.38 13.35
N ARG A 101 1.66 -15.29 12.70
CA ARG A 101 1.44 -14.41 11.54
C ARG A 101 1.48 -12.93 11.95
N ILE A 102 0.80 -12.56 13.04
CA ILE A 102 0.81 -11.20 13.60
C ILE A 102 2.26 -10.78 13.89
N ARG A 103 3.04 -11.63 14.57
CA ARG A 103 4.44 -11.35 14.88
C ARG A 103 5.28 -11.14 13.63
N LYS A 104 5.08 -11.95 12.58
CA LYS A 104 5.79 -11.81 11.30
C LYS A 104 5.48 -10.46 10.65
N ILE A 105 4.21 -10.07 10.59
CA ILE A 105 3.78 -8.77 10.04
C ILE A 105 4.32 -7.61 10.87
N LYS A 106 4.20 -7.65 12.22
CA LYS A 106 4.72 -6.59 13.09
C LYS A 106 6.23 -6.43 12.94
N GLY A 107 6.98 -7.54 12.91
CA GLY A 107 8.42 -7.51 12.69
C GLY A 107 8.80 -6.90 11.32
N TRP A 108 7.99 -7.13 10.28
CA TRP A 108 8.16 -6.46 8.99
C TRP A 108 7.94 -4.94 9.10
N VAL A 109 6.84 -4.53 9.75
CA VAL A 109 6.48 -3.12 9.94
C VAL A 109 7.57 -2.40 10.72
N GLU A 110 7.98 -2.92 11.88
CA GLU A 110 9.01 -2.35 12.74
C GLU A 110 10.36 -2.21 12.03
N ARG A 111 10.76 -3.23 11.25
CA ARG A 111 12.01 -3.21 10.49
C ARG A 111 12.05 -2.10 9.46
N HIS A 112 10.92 -1.65 8.92
CA HIS A 112 10.92 -0.68 7.82
C HIS A 112 10.31 0.67 8.21
N SER A 113 9.54 0.77 9.29
CA SER A 113 8.84 1.99 9.67
C SER A 113 9.78 3.17 9.93
N HIS A 114 10.99 2.91 10.43
CA HIS A 114 12.00 3.94 10.68
C HIS A 114 12.52 4.65 9.41
N LEU A 115 12.38 4.02 8.24
CA LEU A 115 12.75 4.61 6.95
C LEU A 115 11.62 5.46 6.35
N LYS A 116 10.42 5.39 6.94
CA LYS A 116 9.25 6.12 6.44
C LYS A 116 9.42 7.60 6.71
N LYS A 117 9.62 8.37 5.65
CA LYS A 117 9.52 9.83 5.73
C LYS A 117 8.05 10.23 5.82
N PRO A 118 7.68 11.13 6.74
CA PRO A 118 6.32 11.66 6.77
C PRO A 118 6.04 12.42 5.47
N ILE A 119 4.83 12.24 4.95
CA ILE A 119 4.33 13.05 3.83
C ILE A 119 3.75 14.31 4.46
N ASP A 120 4.23 15.46 4.01
CA ASP A 120 3.61 16.74 4.33
C ASP A 120 2.35 16.91 3.49
N GLU A 121 1.22 16.49 4.06
CA GLU A 121 -0.09 16.50 3.40
C GLU A 121 -0.58 17.93 3.12
N GLU A 122 -0.25 18.88 4.00
CA GLU A 122 -0.63 20.28 3.84
C GLU A 122 0.13 20.90 2.66
N LEU A 123 1.46 20.72 2.62
CA LEU A 123 2.28 21.17 1.50
C LEU A 123 1.87 20.49 0.19
N LEU A 124 1.62 19.17 0.21
CA LEU A 124 1.18 18.45 -0.99
C LEU A 124 -0.13 19.02 -1.54
N GLN A 125 -1.12 19.26 -0.67
CA GLN A 125 -2.41 19.81 -1.06
C GLN A 125 -2.26 21.23 -1.62
N LEU A 126 -1.44 22.07 -0.97
CA LEU A 126 -1.12 23.41 -1.47
C LEU A 126 -0.50 23.38 -2.87
N GLN A 127 0.46 22.48 -3.12
CA GLN A 127 1.09 22.36 -4.44
C GLN A 127 0.13 21.82 -5.51
N ILE A 128 -0.78 20.90 -5.16
CA ILE A 128 -1.83 20.42 -6.07
C ILE A 128 -2.73 21.58 -6.50
N GLU A 129 -3.15 22.41 -5.55
CA GLU A 129 -4.00 23.58 -5.83
C GLU A 129 -3.29 24.59 -6.73
N ASN A 130 -2.03 24.91 -6.44
CA ASN A 130 -1.22 25.80 -7.27
C ASN A 130 -1.16 25.34 -8.73
N VAL A 131 -0.87 24.05 -8.97
CA VAL A 131 -0.78 23.50 -10.33
C VAL A 131 -2.15 23.46 -11.02
N CYS A 132 -3.22 23.14 -10.29
CA CYS A 132 -4.57 23.13 -10.85
C CYS A 132 -5.03 24.53 -11.26
N ASN A 133 -4.72 25.55 -10.45
CA ASN A 133 -5.02 26.95 -10.75
C ASN A 133 -4.22 27.44 -11.97
N ALA A 134 -2.93 27.11 -12.06
CA ALA A 134 -2.11 27.44 -13.22
C ALA A 134 -2.65 26.78 -14.51
N PHE A 135 -3.10 25.52 -14.41
CA PHE A 135 -3.74 24.83 -15.51
C PHE A 135 -5.05 25.52 -15.95
N ASP A 136 -5.89 25.96 -15.01
CA ASP A 136 -7.13 26.68 -15.33
C ASP A 136 -6.84 28.02 -16.04
N THR A 137 -5.85 28.78 -15.55
CA THR A 137 -5.42 30.02 -16.18
C THR A 137 -4.99 29.80 -17.63
N ALA A 138 -4.17 28.77 -17.89
CA ALA A 138 -3.73 28.44 -19.24
C ALA A 138 -4.89 28.03 -20.15
N VAL A 139 -5.85 27.26 -19.64
CA VAL A 139 -7.05 26.87 -20.41
C VAL A 139 -7.93 28.07 -20.74
N SER A 140 -8.08 29.03 -19.82
CA SER A 140 -8.86 30.25 -20.07
C SER A 140 -8.22 31.10 -21.16
N ALA A 141 -6.89 31.28 -21.15
CA ALA A 141 -6.17 32.03 -22.16
C ALA A 141 -6.25 31.44 -23.58
N LEU A 142 -6.51 30.13 -23.70
CA LEU A 142 -6.72 29.46 -25.00
C LEU A 142 -8.16 29.59 -25.55
N LYS A 143 -9.09 30.06 -24.72
CA LYS A 143 -10.50 30.24 -25.09
C LYS A 143 -10.84 31.67 -25.52
N GLU A 144 -9.91 32.60 -25.32
CA GLU A 144 -9.93 33.97 -25.84
C GLU A 144 -9.40 33.99 -27.28
#